data_AF-A0A9W7YTR9-F1
#
_entry.id   AF-A0A9W7YTR9-F1
#
_cell.length_a   1.000
_cell.length_b   1.000
_cell.length_c   1.000
_cell.angle_alpha   90.00
_cell.angle_beta   90.00
_cell.angle_gamma   90.00
#
_symmetry.space_group_name_H-M   'P 1'
#
loop_
_entity.id
_entity.type
_entity.pdbx_description
1 polymer ?
#
loop_
_entity_poly.entity_id
_entity_poly.type
_entity_poly.pdbx_seq_one_letter_code
_entity_poly.pdbx_strand_id
1 'polypeptide(L)'
;MGIGLGLIIQTLLIAAQKAAPVEYMASATTLFMFMRVLGSSVGIAILQSVLQNTVIPKLDFLSARYPEYARVFSSSLNDQGAIYNSGLPDGIRIELIHYYVQALQRVFIGGAAFTGVGFLLVLGLGHIPFSRKVRQTTQ
;
A
#
# COMPACT_ATOMS: atom_id res chain seq x y z
N MET A 1 -5.78 -0.96 13.25
CA MET A 1 -4.48 -0.28 13.06
C MET A 1 -3.67 -0.49 14.35
N GLY A 2 -2.72 -1.41 14.53
CA GLY A 2 -2.05 -2.40 13.70
C GLY A 2 -0.69 -2.64 14.36
N ILE A 3 -0.63 -3.49 15.41
CA ILE A 3 0.59 -3.78 16.19
C ILE A 3 1.77 -4.17 15.26
N GLY A 4 1.49 -4.82 14.12
CA GLY A 4 2.49 -5.21 13.12
C GLY A 4 3.16 -4.07 12.35
N LEU A 5 2.45 -2.97 12.03
CA LEU A 5 3.07 -1.82 11.36
C LEU A 5 4.05 -1.10 12.30
N GLY A 6 3.72 -1.03 13.59
CA GLY A 6 4.60 -0.43 14.60
C GLY A 6 5.90 -1.21 14.81
N LEU A 7 5.83 -2.54 14.80
CA LEU A 7 6.99 -3.40 15.02
C LEU A 7 7.99 -3.35 13.86
N ILE A 8 7.54 -3.44 12.61
CA ILE A 8 8.42 -3.49 11.42
C ILE A 8 9.18 -2.16 11.21
N ILE A 9 8.51 -1.03 11.44
CA ILE A 9 9.13 0.30 11.22
C ILE A 9 10.30 0.52 12.18
N GLN A 10 10.20 0.04 13.43
CA GLN A 10 11.27 0.23 14.42
C GLN A 10 12.46 -0.70 14.19
N THR A 11 12.25 -1.96 13.76
CA THR A 11 13.35 -2.92 13.64
C THR A 11 14.31 -2.59 12.49
N LEU A 12 13.77 -2.24 11.32
CA LEU A 12 14.57 -1.90 10.13
C LEU A 12 15.44 -0.64 10.35
N LEU A 13 14.91 0.35 11.07
CA LEU A 13 15.64 1.58 11.36
C LEU A 13 16.86 1.31 12.26
N ILE A 14 16.68 0.51 13.32
CA ILE A 14 17.77 0.16 14.25
C ILE A 14 18.85 -0.68 13.54
N ALA A 15 18.45 -1.58 12.63
CA ALA A 15 19.39 -2.37 11.84
C ALA A 15 20.20 -1.50 10.84
N ALA A 16 19.55 -0.57 10.14
CA ALA A 16 20.21 0.34 9.20
C ALA A 16 21.18 1.31 9.91
N GLN A 17 20.78 1.86 11.06
CA GLN A 17 21.65 2.70 11.88
C GLN A 17 22.86 1.93 12.42
N LYS A 18 22.73 0.63 12.68
CA LYS A 18 23.84 -0.22 13.13
C LYS A 18 24.83 -0.63 12.04
N ALA A 19 24.39 -0.73 10.79
CA ALA A 19 25.24 -1.11 9.66
C ALA A 19 26.14 0.05 9.17
N ALA A 20 25.81 1.30 9.52
CA ALA A 20 26.56 2.48 9.11
C ALA A 20 27.60 2.92 10.17
N PRO A 21 28.82 3.33 9.77
CA PRO A 21 29.72 4.12 10.62
C PRO A 21 29.01 5.41 11.06
N VAL A 22 29.32 5.92 12.26
CA VAL A 22 28.64 7.09 12.88
C VAL A 22 28.66 8.32 11.95
N GLU A 23 29.70 8.47 11.12
CA GLU A 23 29.82 9.54 10.12
C GLU A 23 28.84 9.43 8.93
N TYR A 24 28.34 8.24 8.58
CA TYR A 24 27.43 8.02 7.43
C TYR A 24 25.99 7.67 7.84
N MET A 25 25.67 7.75 9.14
CA MET A 25 24.35 7.43 9.67
C MET A 25 23.25 8.31 9.06
N ALA A 26 23.55 9.58 8.77
CA ALA A 26 22.63 10.50 8.11
C ALA A 26 22.31 10.06 6.67
N SER A 27 23.34 9.74 5.87
CA SER A 27 23.16 9.27 4.49
C SER A 27 22.44 7.93 4.41
N ALA A 28 22.74 6.98 5.32
CA ALA A 28 22.05 5.71 5.40
C ALA A 28 20.56 5.87 5.78
N THR A 29 20.25 6.78 6.70
CA THR A 29 18.86 7.08 7.09
C THR A 29 18.10 7.73 5.93
N THR A 30 18.69 8.69 5.23
CA THR A 30 18.08 9.33 4.06
C THR A 30 17.81 8.33 2.94
N LEU A 31 18.75 7.43 2.66
CA LEU A 31 18.56 6.37 1.65
C LEU A 31 17.42 5.43 2.04
N PHE A 32 17.33 5.05 3.31
CA PHE A 32 16.24 4.23 3.83
C PHE A 32 14.88 4.94 3.71
N MET A 33 14.80 6.21 4.08
CA MET A 33 13.59 7.01 3.92
C MET A 33 13.20 7.17 2.45
N PHE A 34 14.16 7.40 1.57
CA PHE A 34 13.95 7.49 0.13
C PHE A 34 13.36 6.18 -0.43
N MET A 35 13.98 5.04 -0.12
CA MET A 35 13.49 3.73 -0.55
C MET A 35 12.08 3.44 -0.03
N ARG A 36 11.78 3.85 1.20
CA ARG A 36 10.44 3.74 1.79
C ARG A 36 9.41 4.57 1.03
N VAL A 37 9.72 5.82 0.70
CA VAL A 37 8.80 6.71 -0.05
C VAL A 37 8.59 6.17 -1.46
N LEU A 38 9.66 5.75 -2.14
CA LEU A 38 9.56 5.11 -3.45
C LEU A 38 8.68 3.86 -3.41
N GLY A 39 8.93 2.95 -2.47
CA GLY A 39 8.12 1.74 -2.31
C GLY A 39 6.66 2.03 -2.00
N SER A 40 6.39 3.07 -1.21
CA SER A 40 5.02 3.51 -0.90
C SER A 40 4.31 4.05 -2.15
N SER A 41 4.98 4.89 -2.95
CA SER A 41 4.43 5.47 -4.17
C SER A 41 4.14 4.39 -5.22
N VAL A 42 5.11 3.51 -5.49
CA VAL A 42 4.95 2.39 -6.44
C VAL A 42 3.88 1.42 -5.96
N GLY A 43 3.87 1.09 -4.67
CA GLY A 43 2.86 0.22 -4.07
C GLY A 43 1.45 0.77 -4.25
N ILE A 44 1.23 2.05 -3.92
CA ILE A 44 -0.08 2.69 -4.09
C ILE A 44 -0.49 2.71 -5.57
N ALA A 45 0.42 3.00 -6.49
CA ALA A 45 0.12 3.01 -7.92
C ALA A 45 -0.32 1.62 -8.43
N ILE A 46 0.35 0.54 -8.01
CA ILE A 46 -0.03 -0.83 -8.36
C ILE A 46 -1.42 -1.16 -7.79
N LEU A 47 -1.65 -0.89 -6.50
CA LEU A 47 -2.95 -1.15 -5.86
C LEU A 47 -4.08 -0.37 -6.54
N GLN A 48 -3.82 0.88 -6.92
CA GLN A 48 -4.78 1.72 -7.64
C GLN A 48 -5.04 1.22 -9.07
N SER A 49 -4.03 0.71 -9.75
CA SER A 49 -4.19 0.08 -11.06
C SER A 49 -5.05 -1.19 -10.99
N VAL A 50 -4.82 -2.05 -9.99
CA VAL A 50 -5.62 -3.26 -9.76
C VAL A 50 -7.08 -2.94 -9.43
N LEU A 51 -7.31 -1.90 -8.61
CA LEU A 51 -8.64 -1.42 -8.29
C LEU A 51 -9.37 -0.97 -9.55
N GLN A 52 -8.77 -0.07 -10.33
CA GLN A 52 -9.36 0.46 -11.56
C GLN A 52 -9.63 -0.64 -12.58
N ASN A 53 -8.68 -1.56 -12.80
CA ASN A 53 -8.85 -2.68 -13.72
C ASN A 53 -10.01 -3.62 -13.30
N THR A 54 -10.38 -3.62 -12.02
CA THR A 54 -11.53 -4.40 -11.53
C THR A 54 -12.84 -3.61 -11.57
N VAL A 55 -12.82 -2.30 -11.33
CA VAL A 55 -14.02 -1.45 -11.27
C VAL A 55 -14.50 -1.03 -12.65
N ILE A 56 -13.62 -0.57 -13.54
CA ILE A 56 -13.96 -0.07 -14.88
C ILE A 56 -14.89 -1.02 -15.65
N PRO A 57 -14.57 -2.32 -15.84
CA PRO A 57 -15.45 -3.21 -16.60
C PRO A 57 -16.83 -3.42 -15.96
N LYS A 58 -16.94 -3.26 -14.62
CA LYS A 58 -18.23 -3.34 -13.92
C LYS A 58 -19.06 -2.07 -14.08
N LEU A 59 -18.39 -0.92 -14.15
CA LEU A 59 -19.05 0.35 -14.48
C LEU A 59 -19.52 0.38 -15.93
N ASP A 60 -18.75 -0.18 -16.86
CA ASP A 60 -19.14 -0.31 -18.26
C ASP A 60 -20.42 -1.16 -18.37
N PHE A 61 -20.49 -2.29 -17.66
CA PHE A 61 -21.70 -3.11 -17.59
C PHE A 61 -22.90 -2.34 -17.01
N LEU A 62 -22.68 -1.59 -15.92
CA LEU A 62 -23.75 -0.83 -15.27
C LEU A 62 -24.23 0.36 -16.12
N SER A 63 -23.32 1.01 -16.85
CA SER A 63 -23.64 2.09 -17.78
C SER A 63 -24.38 1.60 -19.03
N ALA A 64 -24.08 0.39 -19.50
CA ALA A 64 -24.85 -0.25 -20.58
C ALA A 64 -26.29 -0.59 -20.15
N ARG A 65 -26.50 -0.91 -18.87
CA ARG A 65 -27.82 -1.20 -18.29
C ARG A 65 -28.60 0.06 -17.93
N TYR A 66 -27.90 1.11 -17.49
CA TYR A 66 -28.47 2.39 -17.05
C TYR A 66 -27.75 3.57 -17.70
N PRO A 67 -28.01 3.86 -18.99
CA PRO A 67 -27.28 4.89 -19.73
C PRO A 67 -27.54 6.31 -19.19
N GLU A 68 -28.67 6.53 -18.51
CA GLU A 68 -29.03 7.81 -17.88
C GLU A 68 -28.07 8.23 -16.74
N TYR A 69 -27.42 7.25 -16.08
CA TYR A 69 -26.49 7.48 -14.98
C TYR A 69 -25.02 7.26 -15.38
N ALA A 70 -24.73 7.04 -16.66
CA ALA A 70 -23.36 6.78 -17.16
C ALA A 70 -22.35 7.87 -16.75
N ARG A 71 -22.77 9.14 -16.74
CA ARG A 71 -21.93 10.26 -16.29
C ARG A 71 -21.59 10.20 -14.80
N VAL A 72 -22.48 9.65 -13.99
CA VAL A 72 -22.23 9.48 -12.54
C VAL A 72 -21.22 8.36 -12.33
N PHE A 73 -21.35 7.24 -13.04
CA PHE A 73 -20.39 6.14 -12.97
C PHE A 73 -18.98 6.55 -13.42
N SER A 74 -18.86 7.35 -14.49
CA SER A 74 -17.55 7.89 -14.90
C SER A 74 -16.98 8.86 -13.86
N SER A 75 -17.84 9.65 -13.21
CA SER A 75 -17.42 10.60 -12.17
C SER A 75 -17.01 9.89 -10.88
N SER A 76 -17.63 8.75 -10.54
CA SER A 76 -17.32 8.00 -9.32
C SER A 76 -15.93 7.37 -9.31
N LEU A 77 -15.31 7.19 -10.48
CA LEU A 77 -13.91 6.76 -10.59
C LEU A 77 -12.93 7.78 -10.02
N ASN A 78 -13.24 9.08 -10.18
CA ASN A 78 -12.39 10.17 -9.68
C ASN A 78 -12.84 10.64 -8.28
N ASP A 79 -14.15 10.64 -8.03
CA ASP A 79 -14.72 11.07 -6.75
C ASP A 79 -15.76 10.06 -6.27
N GLN A 80 -15.39 9.22 -5.31
CA GLN A 80 -16.33 8.28 -4.68
C GLN A 80 -17.46 8.99 -3.92
N GLY A 81 -17.27 10.24 -3.50
CA GLY A 81 -18.32 11.08 -2.92
C GLY A 81 -19.42 11.45 -3.92
N ALA A 82 -19.10 11.44 -5.22
CA ALA A 82 -20.07 11.68 -6.28
C ALA A 82 -21.19 10.62 -6.27
N ILE A 83 -20.94 9.40 -5.78
CA ILE A 83 -21.96 8.34 -5.61
C ILE A 83 -23.06 8.78 -4.63
N TYR A 84 -22.70 9.59 -3.63
CA TYR A 84 -23.61 9.99 -2.57
C TYR A 84 -24.42 11.23 -2.94
N ASN A 85 -23.82 12.15 -3.69
CA ASN A 85 -24.38 13.47 -4.00
C ASN A 85 -25.22 13.52 -5.28
N SER A 86 -25.19 12.47 -6.10
CA SER A 86 -25.81 12.44 -7.44
C SER A 86 -27.28 12.01 -7.48
N GLY A 87 -27.88 11.71 -6.32
CA GLY A 87 -29.31 11.35 -6.24
C GLY A 87 -29.66 10.01 -6.87
N LEU A 88 -28.70 9.06 -6.94
CA LEU A 88 -28.96 7.71 -7.45
C LEU A 88 -30.04 6.99 -6.62
N PRO A 89 -30.95 6.24 -7.28
CA PRO A 89 -31.84 5.31 -6.59
C PRO A 89 -31.03 4.32 -5.74
N ASP A 90 -31.52 4.00 -4.54
CA ASP A 90 -30.80 3.16 -3.57
C ASP A 90 -30.38 1.79 -4.14
N GLY A 91 -31.20 1.21 -5.02
CA GLY A 91 -30.88 -0.06 -5.69
C GLY A 91 -29.60 -0.02 -6.53
N ILE A 92 -29.44 1.03 -7.35
CA ILE A 92 -28.26 1.22 -8.20
C ILE A 92 -27.05 1.57 -7.35
N ARG A 93 -27.25 2.36 -6.29
CA ARG A 93 -26.18 2.71 -5.36
C ARG A 93 -25.62 1.47 -4.66
N ILE A 94 -26.46 0.58 -4.16
CA ILE A 94 -26.03 -0.65 -3.48
C ILE A 94 -25.23 -1.53 -4.45
N GLU A 95 -25.71 -1.68 -5.69
CA GLU A 95 -25.01 -2.45 -6.72
C GLU A 95 -23.63 -1.84 -7.07
N LEU A 96 -23.57 -0.52 -7.20
CA LEU A 96 -22.32 0.21 -7.42
C LEU A 96 -21.32 0.01 -6.26
N ILE A 97 -21.77 0.20 -5.01
CA ILE A 97 -20.96 -0.03 -3.81
C ILE A 97 -20.46 -1.48 -3.78
N HIS A 98 -21.32 -2.45 -4.10
CA HIS A 98 -20.95 -3.86 -4.15
C HIS A 98 -19.81 -4.12 -5.13
N TYR A 99 -19.82 -3.49 -6.31
CA TYR A 99 -18.74 -3.59 -7.27
C TYR A 99 -17.41 -2.99 -6.77
N TYR A 100 -17.45 -1.86 -6.08
CA TYR A 100 -16.28 -1.27 -5.42
C TYR A 100 -15.75 -2.17 -4.30
N VAL A 101 -16.62 -2.73 -3.46
CA VAL A 101 -16.23 -3.65 -2.37
C VAL A 101 -15.53 -4.89 -2.94
N GLN A 102 -16.06 -5.49 -4.01
CA GLN A 102 -15.41 -6.61 -4.67
C GLN A 102 -14.03 -6.23 -5.26
N ALA A 103 -13.88 -5.02 -5.79
CA ALA A 103 -12.60 -4.55 -6.28
C ALA A 103 -11.58 -4.37 -5.15
N LEU A 104 -12.00 -3.77 -4.02
CA LEU A 104 -11.18 -3.65 -2.82
C LEU A 104 -10.74 -5.02 -2.31
N GLN A 105 -11.62 -6.02 -2.30
CA GLN A 105 -11.25 -7.37 -1.90
C GLN A 105 -10.14 -7.95 -2.78
N ARG A 106 -10.16 -7.73 -4.10
CA ARG A 106 -9.06 -8.16 -4.99
C ARG A 106 -7.75 -7.42 -4.68
N VAL A 107 -7.83 -6.12 -4.38
CA VAL A 107 -6.68 -5.32 -3.97
C VAL A 107 -6.07 -5.88 -2.67
N PHE A 108 -6.89 -6.24 -1.68
CA PHE A 108 -6.42 -6.86 -0.43
C PHE A 108 -5.76 -8.21 -0.65
N ILE A 109 -6.30 -9.06 -1.54
CA ILE A 109 -5.67 -10.35 -1.88
C ILE A 109 -4.31 -10.12 -2.55
N GLY A 110 -4.24 -9.19 -3.51
CA GLY A 110 -2.96 -8.82 -4.14
C GLY A 110 -1.95 -8.25 -3.14
N GLY A 111 -2.41 -7.38 -2.23
CA GLY A 111 -1.59 -6.82 -1.15
C GLY A 111 -1.11 -7.86 -0.15
N ALA A 112 -1.94 -8.86 0.18
CA ALA A 112 -1.56 -9.98 1.04
C ALA A 112 -0.48 -10.85 0.38
N ALA A 113 -0.60 -11.15 -0.92
CA ALA A 113 0.42 -11.87 -1.67
C ALA A 113 1.75 -11.09 -1.69
N PHE A 114 1.71 -9.79 -1.96
CA PHE A 114 2.90 -8.92 -1.94
C PHE A 114 3.57 -8.89 -0.57
N THR A 115 2.78 -8.81 0.50
CA THR A 115 3.27 -8.88 1.89
C THR A 115 3.90 -10.24 2.19
N GLY A 116 3.31 -11.33 1.69
CA GLY A 116 3.87 -12.68 1.80
C GLY A 116 5.24 -12.80 1.12
N VAL A 117 5.41 -12.23 -0.07
CA VAL A 117 6.71 -12.19 -0.77
C VAL A 117 7.73 -11.37 0.03
N GLY A 118 7.34 -10.20 0.55
CA GLY A 118 8.20 -9.40 1.41
C GLY A 118 8.65 -10.16 2.67
N PHE A 119 7.74 -10.89 3.29
CA PHE A 119 8.04 -11.75 4.44
C PHE A 119 9.03 -12.88 4.09
N LEU A 120 8.87 -13.53 2.94
CA LEU A 120 9.79 -14.56 2.46
C LEU A 120 11.19 -14.00 2.17
N LEU A 121 11.29 -12.81 1.57
CA LEU A 121 12.56 -12.13 1.33
C LEU A 121 13.28 -11.81 2.65
N VAL A 122 12.53 -11.41 3.68
CA VAL A 122 13.09 -11.14 5.02
C VAL A 122 13.63 -12.41 5.68
N LEU A 123 12.97 -13.56 5.50
CA LEU A 123 13.48 -14.84 6.03
C LEU A 123 14.86 -15.22 5.46
N GLY A 124 15.17 -14.76 4.23
CA GLY A 124 16.48 -14.96 3.60
C GLY A 124 17.58 -14.00 4.07
N LEU A 125 17.27 -12.96 4.86
CA LEU A 125 18.29 -12.08 5.42
C LEU A 125 19.07 -12.84 6.50
N GLY A 126 20.32 -13.21 6.15
CA GLY A 126 21.25 -13.89 7.05
C GLY A 126 21.47 -13.10 8.34
N HIS A 127 21.48 -13.81 9.47
CA HIS A 127 21.82 -13.28 10.78
C HIS A 127 23.17 -12.58 10.73
N ILE A 128 23.20 -11.25 10.82
CA ILE A 128 24.45 -10.50 10.96
C ILE A 128 24.84 -10.57 12.44
N PRO A 129 25.93 -11.25 12.83
CA PRO A 129 26.30 -11.40 14.22
C PRO A 129 26.67 -10.05 14.85
N PHE A 130 25.99 -9.73 15.94
CA PHE A 130 26.29 -8.60 16.81
C PHE A 130 27.63 -8.82 17.51
N SER A 131 28.75 -8.43 16.89
CA SER A 131 30.01 -8.29 17.63
C SER A 131 30.71 -6.99 17.24
N ARG A 132 30.35 -5.90 17.92
CA ARG A 132 31.29 -4.81 18.17
C ARG A 132 31.86 -5.04 19.56
N LYS A 133 33.13 -5.49 19.63
CA LYS A 133 33.96 -5.23 20.80
C LYS A 133 33.99 -3.72 20.98
N VAL A 134 33.31 -3.22 22.01
CA VAL A 134 33.53 -1.86 22.52
C VAL A 134 34.97 -1.83 23.00
N ARG A 135 35.85 -1.17 22.24
CA ARG A 135 37.22 -0.90 22.66
C ARG A 135 37.11 0.10 23.81
N GLN A 136 37.21 -0.39 25.04
CA GLN A 136 37.49 0.44 26.20
C GLN A 136 38.82 1.15 25.92
N THR A 137 38.77 2.43 25.55
CA THR A 137 39.93 3.31 25.71
C THR A 137 39.91 3.80 27.14
N THR A 138 40.66 3.09 27.98
CA THR A 138 41.30 3.62 29.17
C THR A 138 42.09 4.87 28.76
N GLN A 139 41.74 6.01 29.32
CA GLN A 139 42.66 7.01 29.88
C GLN A 139 41.88 7.95 30.78
#